data_AF-A0A7V8FI87-F1
#
_entry.id   AF-A0A7V8FI87-F1
#
_cell.length_a   1.000
_cell.length_b   1.000
_cell.length_c   1.000
_cell.angle_alpha   90.00
_cell.angle_beta   90.00
_cell.angle_gamma   90.00
#
_symmetry.space_group_name_H-M   'P 1'
#
loop_
_entity.id
_entity.type
_entity.pdbx_description
1 polymer ?
#
loop_
_entity_poly.entity_id
_entity_poly.type
_entity_poly.pdbx_seq_one_letter_code
_entity_poly.pdbx_strand_id
1 'polypeptide(L)' 'MKARPNSPNGMWERLSFTIERDHRGARTIRRPNGSVVDTTRMDGEDGHAAELRVASTELAKQVAA' A
#
# COMPACT_ATOMS: atom_id res chain seq x y z
N MET A 1 -7.55 12.66 -10.37
CA MET A 1 -7.82 11.29 -10.88
C MET A 1 -8.09 10.42 -9.66
N LYS A 2 -9.31 9.86 -9.50
CA LYS A 2 -9.61 8.98 -8.35
C LYS A 2 -8.96 7.61 -8.55
N ALA A 3 -8.35 7.04 -7.52
CA ALA A 3 -7.80 5.70 -7.60
C ALA A 3 -8.91 4.67 -7.84
N ARG A 4 -8.63 3.60 -8.60
CA ARG A 4 -9.60 2.52 -8.75
C ARG A 4 -9.79 1.83 -7.39
N PRO A 5 -11.02 1.49 -6.96
CA PRO A 5 -11.28 0.98 -5.61
C PRO A 5 -10.44 -0.24 -5.21
N ASN A 6 -10.12 -1.10 -6.18
CA ASN A 6 -9.34 -2.33 -5.98
C ASN A 6 -7.89 -2.22 -6.48
N SER A 7 -7.41 -1.01 -6.76
CA SER A 7 -5.98 -0.78 -7.04
C SER A 7 -5.23 -0.51 -5.73
N PRO A 8 -3.90 -0.71 -5.68
CA PRO A 8 -3.11 -0.39 -4.50
C PRO A 8 -3.37 1.01 -3.95
N ASN A 9 -3.39 2.03 -4.83
CA ASN A 9 -3.68 3.41 -4.44
C ASN A 9 -5.06 3.56 -3.77
N GLY A 10 -6.08 2.88 -4.29
CA GLY A 10 -7.44 2.97 -3.73
C GLY A 10 -7.53 2.29 -2.37
N MET A 11 -6.78 1.21 -2.16
CA MET A 11 -6.71 0.54 -0.87
C MET A 11 -5.94 1.39 0.17
N TRP A 12 -4.80 1.99 -0.22
CA TRP A 12 -4.06 2.90 0.66
C TRP A 12 -4.88 4.12 1.07
N GLU A 13 -5.63 4.70 0.13
CA GLU A 13 -6.55 5.82 0.41
C GLU A 13 -7.65 5.41 1.41
N ARG A 14 -8.26 4.23 1.26
CA ARG A 14 -9.28 3.71 2.19
C ARG A 14 -8.73 3.47 3.60
N LEU A 15 -7.48 3.05 3.71
CA LEU A 15 -6.77 2.83 4.97
C LEU A 15 -6.32 4.15 5.64
N SER A 16 -6.52 5.30 4.99
CA SER A 16 -5.92 6.60 5.38
C SER A 16 -4.39 6.56 5.45
N PHE A 17 -3.76 5.72 4.60
CA PHE A 17 -2.30 5.62 4.52
C PHE A 17 -1.77 6.66 3.54
N THR A 18 -0.57 7.16 3.81
CA THR A 18 0.08 8.16 2.96
C THR A 18 1.07 7.48 2.01
N ILE A 19 1.06 7.89 0.74
CA ILE A 19 2.02 7.45 -0.27
C ILE A 19 3.02 8.59 -0.49
N GLU A 20 4.26 8.40 -0.05
CA GLU A 20 5.39 9.28 -0.37
C GLU A 20 6.13 8.72 -1.59
N ARG A 21 6.74 9.62 -2.38
CA ARG A 21 7.64 9.25 -3.48
C ARG A 21 8.96 9.97 -3.30
N ASP A 22 10.05 9.24 -3.42
CA ASP A 22 11.37 9.84 -3.43
C ASP A 22 11.72 10.45 -4.80
N HIS A 23 12.89 11.08 -4.89
CA HIS A 23 13.41 11.69 -6.12
C HIS A 23 13.69 10.66 -7.24
N ARG A 24 13.72 9.36 -6.92
CA ARG A 24 13.91 8.25 -7.87
C ARG A 24 12.57 7.63 -8.27
N GLY A 25 11.45 8.12 -7.73
CA GLY A 25 10.11 7.58 -7.95
C GLY A 25 9.81 6.32 -7.12
N ALA A 26 10.70 5.90 -6.22
CA ALA A 26 10.41 4.82 -5.28
C ALA A 26 9.32 5.28 -4.30
N ARG A 27 8.39 4.38 -4.01
CA ARG A 27 7.22 4.66 -3.19
C ARG A 27 7.45 4.18 -1.76
N THR A 28 7.03 4.98 -0.80
CA THR A 28 7.00 4.63 0.62
C THR A 28 5.58 4.80 1.13
N ILE A 29 5.03 3.75 1.70
CA ILE A 29 3.67 3.76 2.25
C ILE A 29 3.77 3.93 3.77
N ARG A 30 3.11 4.94 4.33
CA ARG A 30 3.07 5.22 5.77
C ARG A 30 1.68 5.01 6.35
N ARG A 31 1.63 4.31 7.49
CA ARG A 31 0.44 4.17 8.33
C ARG A 31 0.15 5.50 9.07
N PRO A 32 -1.06 5.71 9.61
CA PRO A 32 -1.41 6.91 10.38
C PRO A 32 -0.54 7.12 11.64
N ASN A 33 0.01 6.03 12.20
CA ASN A 33 0.94 6.09 13.33
C ASN A 33 2.38 6.44 12.92
N GLY A 34 2.62 6.77 11.65
CA GLY A 34 3.94 7.14 11.11
C GLY A 34 4.83 5.96 10.71
N SER A 35 4.47 4.72 11.06
CA SER A 35 5.23 3.53 10.67
C SER A 35 5.16 3.26 9.16
N VAL A 36 6.25 2.74 8.60
CA VAL A 36 6.33 2.36 7.18
C VAL A 36 5.76 0.96 6.99
N VAL A 37 5.03 0.78 5.89
CA VAL A 37 4.55 -0.52 5.43
C VAL A 37 5.63 -1.17 4.57
N ASP A 38 5.99 -2.42 4.88
CA ASP A 38 6.90 -3.20 4.08
C ASP A 38 6.17 -3.78 2.85
N THR A 39 6.54 -3.32 1.66
CA THR A 39 6.03 -3.80 0.37
C THR A 39 7.08 -4.59 -0.40
N THR A 40 7.99 -5.26 0.29
CA THR A 40 9.01 -6.11 -0.33
C THR A 40 8.36 -7.18 -1.21
N ARG A 41 8.90 -7.32 -2.42
CA ARG A 41 8.48 -8.31 -3.42
C ARG A 41 8.90 -9.71 -2.99
N MET A 42 8.03 -10.68 -3.19
CA MET A 42 8.37 -12.11 -3.12
C MET A 42 8.96 -12.60 -4.45
N ASP A 43 9.55 -13.80 -4.45
CA ASP A 43 10.15 -14.38 -5.65
C ASP A 43 9.13 -14.53 -6.78
N GLY A 44 9.44 -13.94 -7.94
CA GLY A 44 8.56 -13.91 -9.11
C GLY A 44 7.41 -12.88 -9.05
N GLU A 45 7.30 -12.09 -7.98
CA GLU A 45 6.27 -11.06 -7.80
C GLU A 45 6.70 -9.72 -8.42
N ASP A 46 5.81 -9.07 -9.18
CA ASP A 46 6.04 -7.68 -9.61
C ASP A 46 5.66 -6.67 -8.51
N GLY A 47 6.07 -5.41 -8.69
CA GLY A 47 5.81 -4.37 -7.68
C GLY A 47 4.33 -4.07 -7.45
N HIS A 48 3.48 -4.26 -8.47
CA HIS A 48 2.05 -4.03 -8.35
C HIS A 48 1.37 -5.12 -7.53
N ALA A 49 1.71 -6.38 -7.79
CA ALA A 49 1.24 -7.53 -7.05
C ALA A 49 1.66 -7.46 -5.58
N ALA A 50 2.92 -7.07 -5.30
CA ALA A 50 3.42 -6.87 -3.94
C ALA A 50 2.63 -5.80 -3.18
N GLU A 51 2.42 -4.61 -3.78
CA GLU A 51 1.60 -3.57 -3.15
C GLU A 51 0.15 -4.05 -2.93
N LEU A 52 -0.44 -4.75 -3.90
CA LEU A 52 -1.83 -5.24 -3.80
C LEU A 52 -2.00 -6.26 -2.67
N ARG A 53 -1.08 -7.21 -2.55
CA ARG A 53 -1.07 -8.24 -1.48
C ARG A 53 -0.99 -7.58 -0.11
N VAL A 54 -0.06 -6.63 0.06
CA VAL A 54 0.15 -5.97 1.35
C VAL A 54 -1.03 -5.04 1.67
N ALA A 55 -1.57 -4.32 0.69
CA ALA A 55 -2.73 -3.46 0.89
C ALA A 55 -3.98 -4.24 1.30
N SER A 56 -4.21 -5.38 0.63
CA SER A 56 -5.30 -6.29 0.97
C SER A 56 -5.15 -6.83 2.39
N THR A 57 -3.91 -7.16 2.80
CA THR A 57 -3.61 -7.64 4.15
C THR A 57 -3.86 -6.58 5.22
N GLU A 58 -3.41 -5.34 5.01
CA GLU A 58 -3.66 -4.24 5.94
C GLU A 58 -5.15 -3.88 6.04
N LEU A 59 -5.87 -3.91 4.92
CA LEU A 59 -7.32 -3.69 4.91
C LEU A 59 -8.06 -4.77 5.69
N ALA A 60 -7.69 -6.04 5.52
CA ALA A 60 -8.26 -7.15 6.29
C ALA A 60 -8.02 -6.99 7.80
N LYS A 61 -6.83 -6.52 8.22
CA LYS A 61 -6.54 -6.22 9.63
C LYS A 61 -7.42 -5.11 10.19
N GLN A 62 -7.69 -4.06 9.40
CA GLN A 62 -8.56 -2.95 9.84
C GLN A 62 -10.03 -3.38 9.97
N VAL A 63 -10.52 -4.25 9.09
CA VAL A 63 -11.90 -4.77 9.17
C VAL A 63 -12.09 -5.72 10.36
N ALA A 64 -11.03 -6.41 10.78
CA ALA A 64 -11.06 -7.33 11.91
C ALA A 64 -10.86 -6.65 13.29
N ALA A 65 -10.56 -5.35 13.31
CA ALA A 65 -10.32 -4.54 14.52
C ALA A 65 -11.56 -3.70 14.87
#